data_AF-A0A838PTM7-F1
#
_entry.id   AF-A0A838PTM7-F1
#
_cell.length_a   1.000
_cell.length_b   1.000
_cell.length_c   1.000
_cell.angle_alpha   90.00
_cell.angle_beta   90.00
_cell.angle_gamma   90.00
#
_symmetry.space_group_name_H-M   'P 1'
#
loop_
_entity.id
_entity.type
_entity.pdbx_description
1 polymer ?
#
loop_
_entity_poly.entity_id
_entity_poly.type
_entity_poly.pdbx_seq_one_letter_code
_entity_poly.pdbx_strand_id
1 'polypeptide(L)'
;MIFVCGPFGRRPLLEELVERFRGLSFAAPLQPALPVTAVLLAQPQAEYGGGLHGAAAEAIARLPDLRPTAPFHTDTDLIDADRIRGAGEATSLIARADAVVTTRLHGMVLSLRQGVPTVAIDAIPGGAKVTRQAAALGWPAALRADELSDEALGKAWDFCLTDEAVSERVSAPSARAGELGELERSFVAALAALP
;
A
#
# COMPACT_ATOMS: atom_id res chain seq x y z
N MET A 1 -25.76 -4.40 27.58
CA MET A 1 -25.66 -2.93 27.75
C MET A 1 -24.83 -2.40 26.59
N ILE A 2 -25.46 -1.72 25.64
CA ILE A 2 -24.78 -1.14 24.46
C ILE A 2 -24.34 0.27 24.87
N PHE A 3 -23.03 0.51 24.94
CA PHE A 3 -22.51 1.88 25.05
C PHE A 3 -22.41 2.46 23.64
N VAL A 4 -23.49 3.08 23.15
CA VAL A 4 -23.37 4.00 22.01
C VAL A 4 -22.81 5.31 22.60
N CYS A 5 -21.51 5.54 22.48
CA CYS A 5 -20.89 6.79 22.91
C CYS A 5 -20.97 7.80 21.74
N GLY A 6 -21.81 8.84 21.85
CA GLY A 6 -21.92 9.87 20.82
C GLY A 6 -22.78 11.07 21.26
N PRO A 7 -22.72 12.22 20.57
CA PRO A 7 -23.47 13.41 20.95
C PRO A 7 -24.97 13.21 20.66
N PHE A 8 -25.78 13.02 21.71
CA PHE A 8 -27.25 12.88 21.61
C PHE A 8 -27.97 14.24 21.40
N GLY A 9 -27.37 15.15 20.63
CA GLY A 9 -27.92 16.49 20.36
C GLY A 9 -28.36 16.66 18.91
N ARG A 10 -29.53 17.29 18.71
CA ARG A 10 -30.23 17.63 17.44
C ARG A 10 -29.71 16.84 16.22
N ARG A 11 -30.15 15.59 16.13
CA ARG A 11 -29.67 14.55 15.19
C ARG A 11 -30.81 13.56 14.87
N PRO A 12 -30.62 12.63 13.91
CA PRO A 12 -31.65 11.74 13.35
C PRO A 12 -32.38 10.89 14.40
N LEU A 13 -33.45 10.21 13.99
CA LEU A 13 -34.21 9.29 14.86
C LEU A 13 -33.22 8.30 15.52
N LEU A 14 -33.30 8.17 16.84
CA LEU A 14 -32.46 7.28 17.66
C LEU A 14 -32.33 5.85 17.07
N GLU A 15 -33.38 5.39 16.41
CA GLU A 15 -33.47 4.12 15.70
C GLU A 15 -32.44 3.98 14.57
N GLU A 16 -32.21 5.03 13.78
CA GLU A 16 -31.23 5.04 12.69
C GLU A 16 -29.80 4.94 13.24
N LEU A 17 -29.52 5.62 14.36
CA LEU A 17 -28.25 5.51 15.06
C LEU A 17 -28.06 4.10 15.65
N VAL A 18 -29.08 3.56 16.30
CA VAL A 18 -29.02 2.20 16.87
C VAL A 18 -28.77 1.16 15.78
N GLU A 19 -29.40 1.29 14.61
CA GLU A 19 -29.18 0.38 13.50
C GLU A 19 -27.76 0.45 12.97
N ARG A 20 -27.23 1.66 12.75
CA ARG A 20 -25.89 1.87 12.21
C ARG A 20 -24.77 1.36 13.12
N PHE A 21 -24.98 1.40 14.44
CA PHE A 21 -24.00 0.94 15.43
C PHE A 21 -24.27 -0.48 15.95
N ARG A 22 -25.30 -1.19 15.43
CA ARG A 22 -25.69 -2.52 15.92
C ARG A 22 -24.52 -3.51 15.94
N GLY A 23 -23.70 -3.50 14.90
CA GLY A 23 -22.50 -4.34 14.76
C GLY A 23 -21.32 -3.96 15.66
N LEU A 24 -21.34 -2.77 16.29
CA LEU A 24 -20.30 -2.29 17.21
C LEU A 24 -20.70 -2.44 18.68
N SER A 25 -21.76 -3.21 18.96
CA SER A 25 -22.16 -3.53 20.32
C SER A 25 -21.41 -4.74 20.85
N PHE A 26 -21.14 -4.77 22.17
CA PHE A 26 -20.52 -5.94 22.82
C PHE A 26 -21.35 -7.23 22.64
N ALA A 27 -22.67 -7.09 22.46
CA ALA A 27 -23.58 -8.21 22.24
C ALA A 27 -23.72 -8.59 20.74
N ALA A 28 -23.11 -7.83 19.83
CA ALA A 28 -23.14 -8.15 18.42
C ALA A 28 -22.36 -9.43 18.14
N PRO A 29 -22.79 -10.25 17.16
CA PRO A 29 -21.95 -11.32 16.66
C PRO A 29 -20.66 -10.71 16.09
N LEU A 30 -19.53 -11.40 16.32
CA LEU A 30 -18.26 -11.04 15.71
C LEU A 30 -18.43 -11.01 14.19
N GLN A 31 -17.99 -9.91 13.58
CA GLN A 31 -18.00 -9.77 12.13
C GLN A 31 -16.79 -10.54 11.55
N PRO A 32 -16.90 -11.06 10.31
CA PRO A 32 -15.74 -11.59 9.61
C PRO A 32 -14.63 -10.54 9.50
N ALA A 33 -13.39 -10.94 9.72
CA ALA A 33 -12.26 -10.06 9.50
C ALA A 33 -12.12 -9.74 8.00
N LEU A 34 -11.90 -8.47 7.68
CA LEU A 34 -11.51 -8.05 6.34
C LEU A 34 -9.98 -8.03 6.24
N PRO A 35 -9.41 -8.34 5.06
CA PRO A 35 -7.99 -8.14 4.83
C PRO A 35 -7.60 -6.68 5.09
N VAL A 36 -6.54 -6.46 5.86
CA VAL A 36 -6.01 -5.15 6.18
C VAL A 36 -5.10 -4.67 5.05
N THR A 37 -5.38 -3.51 4.48
CA THR A 37 -4.63 -2.97 3.32
C THR A 37 -3.84 -1.74 3.69
N ALA A 38 -2.52 -1.77 3.50
CA ALA A 38 -1.72 -0.54 3.55
C ALA A 38 -1.79 0.17 2.19
N VAL A 39 -2.17 1.45 2.21
CA VAL A 39 -2.22 2.30 1.02
C VAL A 39 -1.09 3.34 1.06
N LEU A 40 -0.19 3.31 0.08
CA LEU A 40 0.94 4.24 -0.03
C LEU A 40 0.95 4.95 -1.39
N LEU A 41 0.68 6.26 -1.38
CA LEU A 41 0.54 7.04 -2.62
C LEU A 41 1.75 7.96 -2.84
N ALA A 42 2.31 7.89 -4.05
CA ALA A 42 3.31 8.84 -4.51
C ALA A 42 2.62 10.17 -4.84
N GLN A 43 3.20 11.27 -4.38
CA GLN A 43 2.76 12.60 -4.78
C GLN A 43 3.11 12.84 -6.26
N PRO A 44 2.39 13.71 -6.98
CA PRO A 44 2.80 14.13 -8.32
C PRO A 44 4.21 14.73 -8.29
N GLN A 45 5.11 14.23 -9.11
CA GLN A 45 6.46 14.79 -9.26
C GLN A 45 6.51 15.73 -10.46
N ALA A 46 6.83 17.00 -10.25
CA ALA A 46 6.91 18.01 -11.31
C ALA A 46 7.90 17.65 -12.45
N GLU A 47 8.91 16.83 -12.13
CA GLU A 47 9.91 16.30 -13.07
C GLU A 47 9.30 15.37 -14.14
N TYR A 48 8.16 14.74 -13.83
CA TYR A 48 7.45 13.83 -14.71
C TYR A 48 6.16 14.51 -15.19
N GLY A 49 6.28 15.40 -16.18
CA GLY A 49 5.12 15.99 -16.84
C GLY A 49 4.19 14.89 -17.39
N GLY A 50 2.90 14.98 -17.08
CA GLY A 50 1.88 14.04 -17.59
C GLY A 50 1.72 12.72 -16.83
N GLY A 51 2.19 12.61 -15.58
CA GLY A 51 1.93 11.44 -14.74
C GLY A 51 0.44 11.25 -14.40
N LEU A 52 -0.02 10.00 -14.37
CA LEU A 52 -1.40 9.58 -14.07
C LEU A 52 -1.61 9.32 -12.56
N HIS A 53 -0.92 10.07 -11.70
CA HIS A 53 -0.98 9.89 -10.24
C HIS A 53 -2.40 10.01 -9.68
N GLY A 54 -3.18 10.97 -10.19
CA GLY A 54 -4.58 11.16 -9.80
C GLY A 54 -5.44 9.95 -10.18
N ALA A 55 -5.36 9.52 -11.44
CA ALA A 55 -6.13 8.35 -11.92
C ALA A 55 -5.77 7.07 -11.16
N ALA A 56 -4.48 6.83 -10.89
CA ALA A 56 -4.04 5.69 -10.08
C ALA A 56 -4.56 5.79 -8.64
N ALA A 57 -4.49 6.97 -8.01
CA ALA A 57 -5.02 7.18 -6.66
C ALA A 57 -6.54 6.99 -6.59
N GLU A 58 -7.29 7.46 -7.59
CA GLU A 58 -8.73 7.26 -7.69
C GLU A 58 -9.10 5.79 -7.86
N ALA A 59 -8.36 5.05 -8.69
CA ALA A 59 -8.57 3.61 -8.84
C ALA A 59 -8.32 2.85 -7.54
N ILE A 60 -7.24 3.19 -6.82
CA ILE A 60 -6.96 2.62 -5.49
C ILE A 60 -8.07 2.98 -4.49
N ALA A 61 -8.56 4.21 -4.52
CA ALA A 61 -9.63 4.66 -3.63
C ALA A 61 -10.95 3.90 -3.83
N ARG A 62 -11.20 3.39 -5.04
CA ARG A 62 -12.37 2.54 -5.35
C ARG A 62 -12.17 1.06 -5.03
N LEU A 63 -10.96 0.63 -4.65
CA LEU A 63 -10.69 -0.79 -4.34
C LEU A 63 -11.68 -1.39 -3.32
N PRO A 64 -12.05 -0.71 -2.21
CA PRO A 64 -13.01 -1.26 -1.25
C PRO A 64 -14.40 -1.54 -1.84
N ASP A 65 -14.80 -0.82 -2.89
CA ASP A 65 -16.06 -1.06 -3.61
C ASP A 65 -15.98 -2.31 -4.51
N LEU A 66 -14.78 -2.64 -4.98
CA LEU A 66 -14.51 -3.81 -5.84
C LEU A 66 -14.26 -5.07 -5.03
N ARG A 67 -13.60 -4.94 -3.87
CA ARG A 67 -13.14 -6.02 -3.00
C ARG A 67 -13.21 -5.57 -1.53
N PRO A 68 -13.98 -6.25 -0.68
CA PRO A 68 -14.04 -5.92 0.74
C PRO A 68 -12.67 -5.95 1.40
N THR A 69 -12.22 -4.81 1.93
CA THR A 69 -10.94 -4.66 2.62
C THR A 69 -11.02 -3.53 3.64
N ALA A 70 -10.13 -3.54 4.64
CA ALA A 70 -9.95 -2.48 5.63
C ALA A 70 -8.68 -1.66 5.31
N PRO A 71 -8.77 -0.57 4.53
CA PRO A 71 -7.60 0.22 4.17
C PRO A 71 -7.15 1.15 5.32
N PHE A 72 -5.84 1.31 5.45
CA PHE A 72 -5.22 2.39 6.20
C PHE A 72 -4.12 3.06 5.37
N HIS A 73 -3.95 4.37 5.54
CA HIS A 73 -2.95 5.14 4.80
C HIS A 73 -1.65 5.24 5.61
N THR A 74 -0.52 5.08 4.92
CA THR A 74 0.82 5.32 5.46
C THR A 74 1.73 5.85 4.35
N ASP A 75 2.95 6.26 4.70
CA ASP A 75 3.92 6.77 3.74
C ASP A 75 5.33 6.17 3.98
N THR A 76 6.24 6.45 3.05
CA THR A 76 7.69 6.18 3.16
C THR A 76 8.50 7.45 2.91
N ASP A 77 7.85 8.62 2.90
CA ASP A 77 8.49 9.91 2.71
C ASP A 77 9.16 10.40 4.00
N LEU A 78 10.46 10.19 4.12
CA LEU A 78 11.19 10.61 5.33
C LEU A 78 11.59 12.09 5.30
N ILE A 79 11.32 12.82 4.20
CA ILE A 79 11.61 14.26 4.11
C ILE A 79 10.53 15.04 4.87
N ASP A 80 9.28 14.60 4.75
CA ASP A 80 8.12 15.19 5.43
C ASP A 80 7.82 14.42 6.73
N ALA A 81 8.39 14.89 7.83
CA ALA A 81 8.28 14.25 9.15
C ALA A 81 6.83 14.22 9.70
N ASP A 82 5.91 15.03 9.17
CA ASP A 82 4.49 14.99 9.52
C ASP A 82 3.79 13.77 8.93
N ARG A 83 4.38 13.13 7.90
CA ARG A 83 3.87 11.89 7.30
C ARG A 83 4.39 10.65 8.01
N ILE A 84 5.70 10.59 8.23
CA ILE A 84 6.35 9.44 8.85
C ILE A 84 7.69 9.88 9.48
N ARG A 85 7.99 9.40 10.69
CA ARG A 85 9.15 9.83 11.47
C ARG A 85 10.42 9.04 11.16
N GLY A 86 10.32 7.93 10.44
CA GLY A 86 11.48 7.13 10.06
C GLY A 86 11.16 5.76 9.49
N ALA A 87 12.21 5.09 9.02
CA ALA A 87 12.10 3.77 8.39
C ALA A 87 11.47 2.72 9.32
N GLY A 88 11.78 2.75 10.62
CA GLY A 88 11.20 1.82 11.60
C GLY A 88 9.68 1.97 11.75
N GLU A 89 9.16 3.20 11.68
CA GLU A 89 7.72 3.44 11.68
C GLU A 89 7.09 2.91 10.38
N ALA A 90 7.68 3.22 9.23
CA ALA A 90 7.16 2.77 7.93
C ALA A 90 7.10 1.25 7.84
N THR A 91 8.19 0.55 8.20
CA THR A 91 8.26 -0.90 8.13
C THR A 91 7.37 -1.58 9.16
N SER A 92 7.16 -0.97 10.33
CA SER A 92 6.24 -1.47 11.36
C SER A 92 4.79 -1.38 10.91
N LEU A 93 4.39 -0.27 10.28
CA LEU A 93 3.04 -0.09 9.75
C LEU A 93 2.77 -1.05 8.58
N ILE A 94 3.71 -1.14 7.63
CA ILE A 94 3.60 -2.06 6.49
C ILE A 94 3.44 -3.52 6.96
N ALA A 95 4.19 -3.96 7.97
CA ALA A 95 4.14 -5.33 8.50
C ALA A 95 2.83 -5.68 9.25
N ARG A 96 1.88 -4.75 9.38
CA ARG A 96 0.54 -5.00 9.94
C ARG A 96 -0.52 -5.26 8.88
N ALA A 97 -0.20 -5.04 7.62
CA ALA A 97 -1.12 -5.29 6.52
C ALA A 97 -1.03 -6.73 6.02
N ASP A 98 -2.15 -7.24 5.52
CA ASP A 98 -2.20 -8.52 4.79
C ASP A 98 -1.68 -8.34 3.36
N ALA A 99 -1.95 -7.17 2.77
CA ALA A 99 -1.37 -6.77 1.49
C ALA A 99 -1.22 -5.23 1.39
N VAL A 100 -0.37 -4.79 0.47
CA VAL A 100 -0.12 -3.37 0.19
C VAL A 100 -0.66 -3.01 -1.19
N VAL A 101 -1.19 -1.80 -1.34
CA VAL A 101 -1.49 -1.18 -2.63
C VAL A 101 -0.78 0.16 -2.72
N THR A 102 0.02 0.35 -3.76
CA THR A 102 0.96 1.47 -3.78
C THR A 102 1.23 2.02 -5.17
N THR A 103 1.43 3.34 -5.26
CA THR A 103 2.09 4.00 -6.40
C THR A 103 3.53 4.42 -6.07
N ARG A 104 3.97 4.19 -4.83
CA ARG A 104 5.35 4.44 -4.38
C ARG A 104 6.22 3.21 -4.58
N LEU A 105 7.37 3.42 -5.23
CA LEU A 105 8.43 2.41 -5.37
C LEU A 105 8.86 1.82 -4.02
N HIS A 106 9.16 2.66 -3.02
CA HIS A 106 9.55 2.21 -1.70
C HIS A 106 8.44 1.45 -0.98
N GLY A 107 7.18 1.80 -1.23
CA GLY A 107 6.04 1.03 -0.73
C GLY A 107 6.12 -0.42 -1.16
N MET A 108 6.39 -0.67 -2.45
CA MET A 108 6.54 -2.02 -3.02
C MET A 108 7.80 -2.74 -2.54
N VAL A 109 8.95 -2.07 -2.56
CA VAL A 109 10.21 -2.75 -2.21
C VAL A 109 10.23 -3.13 -0.72
N LEU A 110 9.75 -2.25 0.16
CA LEU A 110 9.76 -2.51 1.59
C LEU A 110 8.69 -3.52 2.01
N SER A 111 7.52 -3.53 1.40
CA SER A 111 6.48 -4.54 1.68
C SER A 111 6.93 -5.94 1.27
N LEU A 112 7.47 -6.11 0.06
CA LEU A 112 7.99 -7.39 -0.39
C LEU A 112 9.11 -7.88 0.52
N ARG A 113 10.01 -6.98 0.96
CA ARG A 113 11.05 -7.29 1.94
C ARG A 113 10.48 -7.70 3.31
N GLN A 114 9.39 -7.10 3.74
CA GLN A 114 8.70 -7.43 4.99
C GLN A 114 7.81 -8.67 4.87
N GLY A 115 7.73 -9.27 3.67
CA GLY A 115 6.89 -10.42 3.44
C GLY A 115 5.41 -10.08 3.35
N VAL A 116 5.08 -8.89 2.85
CA VAL A 116 3.70 -8.47 2.59
C VAL A 116 3.51 -8.35 1.07
N PRO A 117 2.68 -9.19 0.43
CA PRO A 117 2.34 -9.08 -0.98
C PRO A 117 1.85 -7.67 -1.36
N THR A 118 2.11 -7.25 -2.59
CA THR A 118 1.83 -5.86 -2.99
C THR A 118 1.28 -5.73 -4.40
N VAL A 119 0.19 -4.99 -4.55
CA VAL A 119 -0.21 -4.44 -5.84
C VAL A 119 0.50 -3.11 -6.05
N ALA A 120 1.45 -3.08 -6.99
CA ALA A 120 2.17 -1.87 -7.34
C ALA A 120 1.60 -1.26 -8.62
N ILE A 121 1.33 0.04 -8.64
CA ILE A 121 0.80 0.75 -9.80
C ILE A 121 1.81 1.82 -10.22
N ASP A 122 2.39 1.66 -11.41
CA ASP A 122 3.24 2.70 -11.98
C ASP A 122 2.37 3.81 -12.58
N ALA A 123 2.43 4.98 -11.98
CA ALA A 123 1.65 6.14 -12.39
C ALA A 123 2.19 6.82 -13.65
N ILE A 124 3.35 6.40 -14.17
CA ILE A 124 3.93 7.00 -15.38
C ILE A 124 3.47 6.20 -16.61
N PRO A 125 2.85 6.85 -17.62
CA PRO A 125 2.55 6.20 -18.90
C PRO A 125 3.80 5.55 -19.49
N GLY A 126 3.68 4.36 -20.07
CA GLY A 126 4.87 3.61 -20.52
C GLY A 126 5.56 2.79 -19.41
N GLY A 127 5.23 3.05 -18.14
CA GLY A 127 5.95 2.53 -16.99
C GLY A 127 7.30 3.23 -16.77
N ALA A 128 7.72 3.30 -15.52
CA ALA A 128 8.96 3.92 -15.11
C ALA A 128 9.63 3.07 -14.03
N LYS A 129 9.91 3.66 -12.87
CA LYS A 129 10.71 3.04 -11.81
C LYS A 129 9.97 1.90 -11.11
N VAL A 130 8.64 1.96 -11.01
CA VAL A 130 7.86 0.95 -10.27
C VAL A 130 7.81 -0.35 -11.08
N THR A 131 7.38 -0.29 -12.34
CA THR A 131 7.32 -1.50 -13.20
C THR A 131 8.69 -2.08 -13.49
N ARG A 132 9.73 -1.25 -13.72
CA ARG A 132 11.11 -1.73 -13.90
C ARG A 132 11.61 -2.50 -12.67
N GLN A 133 11.35 -1.98 -11.47
CA GLN A 133 11.79 -2.64 -10.26
C GLN A 133 10.99 -3.93 -9.99
N ALA A 134 9.68 -3.92 -10.26
CA ALA A 134 8.86 -5.12 -10.14
C ALA A 134 9.37 -6.23 -11.06
N ALA A 135 9.66 -5.90 -12.33
CA ALA A 135 10.24 -6.84 -13.29
C ALA A 135 11.61 -7.36 -12.83
N ALA A 136 12.48 -6.49 -12.32
CA ALA A 136 13.77 -6.90 -11.77
C ALA A 136 13.61 -7.88 -10.59
N LEU A 137 12.61 -7.66 -9.74
CA LEU A 137 12.28 -8.52 -8.61
C LEU A 137 11.49 -9.79 -9.02
N GLY A 138 11.09 -9.92 -10.27
CA GLY A 138 10.20 -11.01 -10.72
C GLY A 138 8.79 -10.92 -10.12
N TRP A 139 8.37 -9.75 -9.63
CA TRP A 139 7.09 -9.58 -8.96
C TRP A 139 5.94 -9.38 -9.98
N PRO A 140 4.88 -10.22 -9.98
CA PRO A 140 3.88 -10.22 -11.05
C PRO A 140 2.73 -9.23 -10.84
N ALA A 141 2.48 -8.78 -9.62
CA ALA A 141 1.37 -7.86 -9.31
C ALA A 141 1.78 -6.38 -9.45
N ALA A 142 2.38 -6.04 -10.60
CA ALA A 142 2.67 -4.67 -10.98
C ALA A 142 1.85 -4.26 -12.21
N LEU A 143 1.07 -3.19 -12.07
CA LEU A 143 0.20 -2.64 -13.09
C LEU A 143 0.73 -1.28 -13.54
N ARG A 144 0.28 -0.84 -14.71
CA ARG A 144 0.54 0.52 -15.20
C ARG A 144 -0.75 1.31 -15.20
N ALA A 145 -0.67 2.59 -14.84
CA ALA A 145 -1.85 3.44 -14.73
C ALA A 145 -2.55 3.70 -16.08
N ASP A 146 -1.82 3.64 -17.19
CA ASP A 146 -2.37 3.83 -18.55
C ASP A 146 -3.12 2.59 -19.09
N GLU A 147 -2.94 1.44 -18.45
CA GLU A 147 -3.60 0.16 -18.78
C GLU A 147 -4.51 -0.32 -17.63
N LEU A 148 -4.69 0.51 -16.61
CA LEU A 148 -5.39 0.15 -15.39
C LEU A 148 -6.90 0.04 -15.63
N SER A 149 -7.46 -1.08 -15.20
CA SER A 149 -8.90 -1.31 -15.11
C SER A 149 -9.27 -1.86 -13.74
N ASP A 150 -10.52 -1.67 -13.35
CA ASP A 150 -11.05 -2.23 -12.09
C ASP A 150 -10.94 -3.76 -12.06
N GLU A 151 -11.07 -4.43 -13.22
CA GLU A 151 -10.87 -5.88 -13.34
C GLU A 151 -9.40 -6.27 -13.11
N ALA A 152 -8.45 -5.56 -13.73
CA ALA A 152 -7.02 -5.82 -13.54
C ALA A 152 -6.59 -5.57 -12.08
N LEU A 153 -7.08 -4.48 -11.49
CA LEU A 153 -6.82 -4.14 -10.09
C LEU A 153 -7.39 -5.22 -9.15
N GLY A 154 -8.63 -5.65 -9.39
CA GLY A 154 -9.26 -6.73 -8.62
C GLY A 154 -8.50 -8.05 -8.71
N LYS A 155 -8.05 -8.45 -9.91
CA LYS A 155 -7.26 -9.69 -10.09
C LYS A 155 -5.90 -9.63 -9.38
N ALA A 156 -5.19 -8.50 -9.49
CA ALA A 156 -3.91 -8.31 -8.82
C ALA A 156 -4.08 -8.33 -7.29
N TRP A 157 -5.17 -7.73 -6.79
CA TRP A 157 -5.54 -7.77 -5.38
C TRP A 157 -5.83 -9.19 -4.90
N ASP A 158 -6.67 -9.93 -5.62
CA ASP A 158 -7.03 -11.30 -5.26
C ASP A 158 -5.78 -12.20 -5.23
N PHE A 159 -4.86 -12.05 -6.20
CA PHE A 159 -3.57 -12.73 -6.19
C PHE A 159 -2.77 -12.43 -4.91
N CYS A 160 -2.70 -11.17 -4.48
CA CYS A 160 -1.94 -10.77 -3.30
C CYS A 160 -2.45 -11.39 -1.98
N LEU A 161 -3.67 -11.96 -1.97
CA LEU A 161 -4.24 -12.66 -0.80
C LEU A 161 -4.04 -14.18 -0.86
N THR A 162 -3.29 -14.69 -1.84
CA THR A 162 -3.00 -16.12 -1.98
C THR A 162 -1.70 -16.53 -1.27
N ASP A 163 -1.60 -17.82 -0.91
CA ASP A 163 -0.35 -18.42 -0.42
C ASP A 163 0.76 -18.37 -1.49
N GLU A 164 0.40 -18.38 -2.77
CA GLU A 164 1.34 -18.25 -3.90
C GLU A 164 2.05 -16.90 -3.86
N ALA A 165 1.32 -15.79 -3.69
CA ALA A 165 1.92 -14.46 -3.56
C ALA A 165 2.84 -14.36 -2.32
N VAL A 166 2.51 -15.09 -1.25
CA VAL A 166 3.34 -15.22 -0.05
C VAL A 166 4.62 -16.01 -0.32
N SER A 167 4.63 -16.95 -1.27
CA SER A 167 5.83 -17.67 -1.69
C SER A 167 6.72 -16.83 -2.62
N GLU A 168 6.12 -16.24 -3.65
CA GLU A 168 6.83 -15.42 -4.66
C GLU A 168 7.58 -14.23 -4.03
N ARG A 169 7.03 -13.63 -2.97
CA ARG A 169 7.68 -12.52 -2.25
C ARG A 169 8.98 -12.93 -1.54
N VAL A 170 9.15 -14.21 -1.19
CA VAL A 170 10.35 -14.70 -0.47
C VAL A 170 11.52 -14.88 -1.44
N SER A 171 11.23 -15.22 -2.69
CA SER A 171 12.22 -15.44 -3.74
C SER A 171 12.83 -14.14 -4.28
N ALA A 172 12.09 -13.03 -4.26
CA ALA A 172 12.52 -11.76 -4.85
C ALA A 172 13.65 -10.99 -4.12
N PRO A 173 13.68 -10.87 -2.77
CA PRO A 173 14.61 -9.97 -2.06
C PRO A 173 15.94 -10.62 -1.63
N SER A 174 16.00 -11.95 -1.46
CA SER A 174 17.06 -12.60 -0.68
C SER A 174 18.41 -12.74 -1.40
N ALA A 175 18.41 -12.98 -2.72
CA ALA A 175 19.65 -13.25 -3.46
C ALA A 175 20.49 -12.00 -3.77
N ARG A 176 19.88 -10.81 -3.86
CA ARG A 176 20.54 -9.59 -4.37
C ARG A 176 20.86 -8.53 -3.30
N ALA A 177 20.29 -8.64 -2.10
CA ALA A 177 20.44 -7.63 -1.06
C ALA A 177 21.90 -7.45 -0.57
N GLY A 178 22.69 -8.53 -0.57
CA GLY A 178 24.11 -8.48 -0.17
C GLY A 178 24.97 -7.67 -1.13
N GLU A 179 24.82 -7.91 -2.43
CA GLU A 179 25.55 -7.23 -3.51
C GLU A 179 25.18 -5.74 -3.59
N LEU A 180 23.89 -5.42 -3.44
CA LEU A 180 23.40 -4.04 -3.40
C LEU A 180 23.96 -3.25 -2.21
N GLY A 181 24.08 -3.88 -1.04
CA GLY A 181 24.65 -3.22 0.13
C GLY A 181 26.11 -2.83 -0.05
N GLU A 182 26.89 -3.62 -0.80
CA GLU A 182 28.29 -3.30 -1.12
C GLU A 182 28.40 -2.17 -2.14
N LEU A 183 27.57 -2.19 -3.18
CA LEU A 183 27.49 -1.13 -4.17
C LEU A 183 27.06 0.21 -3.55
N GLU A 184 26.08 0.20 -2.64
CA GLU A 184 25.61 1.39 -1.93
C GLU A 184 26.73 2.03 -1.11
N ARG A 185 27.45 1.22 -0.31
CA ARG A 185 28.61 1.71 0.47
C ARG A 185 29.68 2.32 -0.42
N SER A 186 29.97 1.69 -1.56
CA SER A 186 30.94 2.19 -2.54
C SER A 186 30.50 3.52 -3.17
N PHE A 187 29.22 3.65 -3.54
CA PHE A 187 28.66 4.87 -4.11
C PHE A 187 28.67 6.04 -3.11
N VAL A 188 28.24 5.81 -1.87
CA VAL A 188 28.26 6.83 -0.81
C VAL A 188 29.70 7.28 -0.53
N ALA A 189 30.65 6.35 -0.46
CA ALA A 189 32.07 6.68 -0.29
C ALA A 189 32.61 7.52 -1.46
N ALA A 190 32.20 7.22 -2.70
CA ALA A 190 32.59 7.98 -3.88
C ALA A 190 32.01 9.40 -3.88
N LEU A 191 30.72 9.56 -3.53
CA LEU A 191 30.09 10.88 -3.40
C LEU A 191 30.74 11.73 -2.31
N ALA A 192 31.09 11.13 -1.17
CA ALA A 192 31.78 11.82 -0.08
C ALA A 192 33.21 12.26 -0.43
N ALA A 193 33.80 11.69 -1.48
CA ALA A 193 35.14 12.01 -1.99
C ALA A 193 35.12 13.02 -3.16
N LEU A 194 33.93 13.49 -3.60
CA LEU A 194 33.84 14.54 -4.60
C LEU A 194 34.24 15.90 -3.98
N PRO A 195 35.00 16.74 -4.71
CA PRO A 195 35.46 18.04 -4.25
C PRO A 195 34.34 19.08 -4.10
#